data_AF-B3V9Y7-F1
#
_entry.id   AF-B3V9Y7-F1
#
_cell.length_a   1.000
_cell.length_b   1.000
_cell.length_c   1.000
_cell.angle_alpha   90.00
_cell.angle_beta   90.00
_cell.angle_gamma   90.00
#
_symmetry.space_group_name_H-M   'P 1'
#
loop_
_entity.id
_entity.type
_entity.pdbx_description
1 polymer ?
#
loop_
_entity_poly.entity_id
_entity_poly.type
_entity_poly.pdbx_seq_one_letter_code
_entity_poly.pdbx_strand_id
1 'polypeptide(L)'
;WQIMINGESYKILIAEAAKNALADCGGEIYERVFIVDPLMDGNKCVGAVGFSIRENQFYVFKAKAVIVGLGSAGHVFRPRSVGEGFGRSWYPPFNSGSSAYFTIQAGAEMTCQEVRFIP
;
A
#
# COMPACT_ATOMS: atom_id res chain seq x y z
N TRP A 1 16.26 15.42 18.76
CA TRP A 1 15.03 16.17 18.47
C TRP A 1 13.90 15.16 18.38
N GLN A 2 13.03 15.13 19.37
CA GLN A 2 11.78 14.37 19.33
C GLN A 2 10.70 15.33 19.80
N ILE A 3 9.59 15.39 19.06
CA ILE A 3 8.41 16.15 19.46
C ILE A 3 7.38 15.14 19.94
N MET A 4 6.99 15.24 21.20
CA MET A 4 6.01 14.34 21.78
C MET A 4 4.60 14.77 21.37
N ILE A 5 3.79 13.79 20.95
CA ILE A 5 2.37 13.99 20.61
C ILE A 5 1.52 12.91 21.28
N ASN A 6 0.27 13.24 21.59
CA ASN A 6 -0.74 12.26 22.00
C ASN A 6 -1.40 11.66 20.75
N GLY A 7 -0.68 10.77 20.08
CA GLY A 7 -0.96 10.34 18.71
C GLY A 7 -1.90 9.14 18.54
N GLU A 8 -2.71 8.77 19.53
CA GLU A 8 -3.61 7.60 19.45
C GLU A 8 -4.53 7.69 18.22
N SER A 9 -5.12 8.86 17.98
CA SER A 9 -6.05 9.11 16.87
C SER A 9 -5.37 9.58 15.58
N TYR A 10 -4.04 9.45 15.46
CA TYR A 10 -3.29 10.07 14.34
C TYR A 10 -3.81 9.61 12.97
N LYS A 11 -4.07 8.31 12.77
CA LYS A 11 -4.59 7.82 11.50
C LYS A 11 -6.03 8.28 11.23
N ILE A 12 -6.86 8.41 12.26
CA ILE A 12 -8.26 8.83 12.12
C ILE A 12 -8.31 10.28 11.63
N LEU A 13 -7.55 11.17 12.27
CA LEU A 13 -7.49 12.59 11.90
C LEU A 13 -7.02 12.80 10.45
N ILE A 14 -5.98 12.07 10.04
CA ILE A 14 -5.47 12.17 8.66
C ILE A 14 -6.44 11.54 7.65
N ALA A 15 -7.10 10.43 8.00
CA ALA A 15 -8.07 9.80 7.12
C ALA A 15 -9.31 10.68 6.89
N GLU A 16 -9.79 11.36 7.93
CA GLU A 16 -10.90 12.31 7.83
C GLU A 16 -10.53 13.49 6.92
N ALA A 17 -9.35 14.09 7.12
CA ALA A 17 -8.88 15.17 6.27
C ALA A 17 -8.76 14.74 4.80
N ALA A 18 -8.22 13.54 4.53
CA ALA A 18 -8.12 12.99 3.18
C ALA A 18 -9.48 12.72 2.54
N LYS A 19 -10.44 12.19 3.32
CA LYS A 19 -11.81 11.94 2.86
C LYS A 19 -12.53 13.23 2.48
N ASN A 20 -12.41 14.27 3.31
CA ASN A 20 -13.01 15.58 3.04
C ASN A 20 -12.41 16.22 1.78
N ALA A 21 -11.08 16.22 1.66
CA ALA A 21 -10.41 16.76 0.48
C ALA A 21 -10.78 16.01 -0.82
N LEU A 22 -10.94 14.67 -0.76
CA LEU A 22 -11.41 13.88 -1.89
C LEU A 22 -12.86 14.21 -2.25
N ALA A 23 -13.74 14.38 -1.26
CA ALA A 23 -15.12 14.77 -1.52
C ALA A 23 -15.22 16.16 -2.19
N ASP A 24 -14.42 17.12 -1.71
CA ASP A 24 -14.39 18.49 -2.25
C ASP A 24 -13.95 18.54 -3.72
N CYS A 25 -13.09 17.61 -4.16
CA CYS A 25 -12.65 17.51 -5.55
C CYS A 25 -13.47 16.53 -6.39
N GLY A 26 -14.56 15.95 -5.85
CA GLY A 26 -15.39 14.96 -6.53
C GLY A 26 -14.70 13.61 -6.75
N GLY A 27 -13.70 13.28 -5.92
CA GLY A 27 -13.00 12.01 -5.92
C GLY A 27 -13.78 10.90 -5.21
N GLU A 28 -13.39 9.66 -5.50
CA GLU A 28 -14.02 8.45 -4.96
C GLU A 28 -13.03 7.65 -4.12
N ILE A 29 -13.54 6.96 -3.10
CA ILE A 29 -12.76 6.07 -2.24
C ILE A 29 -13.29 4.65 -2.41
N TYR A 30 -12.41 3.75 -2.84
CA TYR A 30 -12.69 2.32 -2.96
C TYR A 30 -12.01 1.58 -1.81
N GLU A 31 -12.80 1.11 -0.84
CA GLU A 31 -12.30 0.29 0.27
C GLU A 31 -12.48 -1.20 -0.01
N ARG A 32 -11.68 -2.04 0.66
CA ARG A 32 -11.74 -3.51 0.52
C ARG A 32 -11.54 -4.01 -0.92
N VAL A 33 -10.83 -3.23 -1.74
CA VAL A 33 -10.32 -3.65 -3.05
C VAL A 33 -8.82 -3.85 -2.93
N PHE A 34 -8.34 -5.05 -3.25
CA PHE A 34 -6.92 -5.36 -3.26
C PHE A 34 -6.38 -5.18 -4.68
N ILE A 35 -5.43 -4.26 -4.84
CA ILE A 35 -4.73 -4.05 -6.11
C ILE A 35 -3.66 -5.15 -6.29
N VAL A 36 -3.67 -5.78 -7.46
CA VAL A 36 -2.79 -6.93 -7.77
C VAL A 36 -1.67 -6.53 -8.72
N ASP A 37 -1.97 -5.83 -9.82
CA ASP A 37 -1.01 -5.62 -10.92
C ASP A 37 -1.20 -4.22 -11.56
N PRO A 38 -0.13 -3.52 -12.01
CA PRO A 38 -0.27 -2.40 -12.94
C PRO A 38 -0.95 -2.80 -14.25
N LEU A 39 -1.72 -1.87 -14.82
CA LEU A 39 -2.21 -1.98 -16.19
C LEU A 39 -1.25 -1.21 -17.10
N MET A 40 -0.62 -1.91 -18.05
CA MET A 40 0.44 -1.36 -18.90
C MET A 40 0.02 -1.27 -20.38
N ASP A 41 0.48 -0.22 -21.06
CA ASP A 41 0.45 -0.05 -22.52
C ASP A 41 1.89 0.23 -22.99
N GLY A 42 2.58 -0.82 -23.44
CA GLY A 42 4.03 -0.79 -23.62
C GLY A 42 4.75 -0.40 -22.32
N ASN A 43 5.55 0.66 -22.38
CA ASN A 43 6.29 1.18 -21.21
C ASN A 43 5.50 2.22 -20.40
N LYS A 44 4.20 2.37 -20.64
CA LYS A 44 3.35 3.35 -19.95
C LYS A 44 2.37 2.65 -19.01
N CYS A 45 2.39 3.05 -17.74
CA CYS A 45 1.33 2.69 -16.82
C CYS A 45 0.05 3.48 -17.15
N VAL A 46 -1.02 2.75 -17.44
CA VAL A 46 -2.34 3.29 -17.83
C VAL A 46 -3.43 2.92 -16.83
N GLY A 47 -3.06 2.38 -15.66
CA GLY A 47 -4.02 2.00 -14.64
C GLY A 47 -3.52 0.91 -13.68
N ALA A 48 -4.48 0.24 -13.06
CA ALA A 48 -4.26 -0.89 -12.17
C ALA A 48 -5.45 -1.85 -12.21
N VAL A 49 -5.19 -3.12 -11.88
CA VAL A 49 -6.24 -4.13 -11.73
C VAL A 49 -6.26 -4.66 -10.31
N GLY A 50 -7.45 -5.05 -9.85
CA GLY A 50 -7.66 -5.56 -8.50
C GLY A 50 -9.00 -6.27 -8.36
N PHE A 51 -9.28 -6.78 -7.16
CA PHE A 51 -10.55 -7.44 -6.87
C PHE A 51 -11.05 -7.10 -5.48
N SER A 52 -12.37 -7.18 -5.29
CA SER A 52 -12.98 -7.01 -3.97
C SER A 52 -12.70 -8.22 -3.07
N ILE A 53 -12.34 -7.96 -1.82
CA ILE A 53 -12.20 -9.01 -0.79
C ILE A 53 -13.51 -9.22 0.00
N ARG A 54 -14.62 -8.71 -0.51
CA ARG A 54 -15.97 -8.80 0.09
C ARG A 54 -17.01 -9.34 -0.88
N GLU A 55 -16.80 -9.13 -2.16
CA GLU A 55 -17.75 -9.46 -3.23
C GLU A 55 -16.99 -10.10 -4.39
N ASN A 56 -17.69 -10.89 -5.22
CA ASN A 56 -17.10 -11.47 -6.43
C ASN A 56 -17.05 -10.45 -7.56
N GLN A 57 -16.21 -9.42 -7.40
CA GLN A 57 -16.07 -8.32 -8.34
C GLN A 57 -14.60 -8.05 -8.67
N PHE A 58 -14.31 -8.00 -9.96
CA PHE A 58 -13.01 -7.61 -10.49
C PHE A 58 -13.05 -6.14 -10.96
N TYR A 59 -12.01 -5.40 -10.65
CA TYR A 59 -11.87 -3.97 -10.93
C TYR A 59 -10.76 -3.74 -11.95
N VAL A 60 -11.07 -2.91 -12.95
CA VAL A 60 -10.09 -2.38 -13.90
C VAL A 60 -10.13 -0.86 -13.79
N PHE A 61 -9.14 -0.29 -13.12
CA PHE A 61 -8.98 1.16 -13.00
C PHE A 61 -8.14 1.66 -14.16
N LYS A 62 -8.72 2.48 -15.03
CA LYS A 62 -7.98 3.19 -16.10
C LYS A 62 -7.63 4.59 -15.60
N ALA A 63 -6.37 4.97 -15.68
CA ALA A 63 -5.89 6.25 -15.18
C ALA A 63 -4.82 6.85 -16.08
N LYS A 64 -4.74 8.19 -16.11
CA LYS A 64 -3.68 8.92 -16.83
C LYS A 64 -2.36 8.95 -16.05
N ALA A 65 -2.45 8.87 -14.74
CA ALA A 65 -1.34 8.83 -13.79
C ALA A 65 -1.75 7.93 -12.61
N VAL A 66 -0.79 7.17 -12.08
CA VAL A 66 -1.00 6.27 -10.95
C VAL A 66 0.03 6.61 -9.88
N ILE A 67 -0.42 6.78 -8.63
CA ILE A 67 0.44 6.97 -7.46
C ILE A 67 0.36 5.70 -6.62
N VAL A 68 1.52 5.12 -6.29
CA VAL A 68 1.61 3.87 -5.54
C VAL A 68 1.95 4.17 -4.08
N GLY A 69 1.01 3.87 -3.19
CA GLY A 69 1.14 4.06 -1.74
C GLY A 69 0.72 2.80 -0.95
N LEU A 70 1.20 1.62 -1.37
CA LEU A 70 0.73 0.31 -0.89
C LEU A 70 1.62 -0.29 0.22
N GLY A 71 2.36 0.57 0.94
CA GLY A 71 3.29 0.15 2.00
C GLY A 71 4.55 -0.56 1.47
N SER A 72 5.42 -1.00 2.39
CA SER A 72 6.65 -1.74 2.07
C SER A 72 6.46 -3.25 2.34
N ALA A 73 7.52 -4.00 2.64
CA ALA A 73 7.48 -5.44 2.83
C ALA A 73 7.84 -5.84 4.27
N GLY A 74 6.87 -6.42 4.99
CA GLY A 74 7.06 -7.18 6.22
C GLY A 74 7.01 -8.69 5.96
N HIS A 75 7.31 -9.49 6.97
CA HIS A 75 7.24 -10.96 6.94
C HIS A 75 8.02 -11.68 5.82
N VAL A 76 8.94 -11.00 5.14
CA VAL A 76 9.84 -11.60 4.13
C VAL A 76 10.95 -12.47 4.75
N PHE A 77 11.24 -12.28 6.05
CA PHE A 77 12.16 -13.11 6.82
C PHE A 77 11.41 -13.82 7.96
N ARG A 78 11.91 -15.00 8.37
CA ARG A 78 11.38 -15.72 9.53
C ARG A 78 11.52 -14.88 10.82
N PRO A 79 10.43 -14.55 11.53
CA PRO A 79 10.50 -13.80 12.78
C PRO A 79 11.02 -14.64 13.94
N ARG A 80 11.31 -13.98 15.08
CA ARG A 80 11.77 -14.66 16.32
C ARG A 80 10.70 -15.53 16.98
N SER A 81 9.42 -15.21 16.78
CA SER A 81 8.29 -15.99 17.27
C SER A 81 7.54 -16.58 16.08
N VAL A 82 7.37 -17.91 16.05
CA VAL A 82 6.80 -18.64 14.90
C VAL A 82 5.43 -19.27 15.16
N GLY A 83 4.93 -19.21 16.40
CA GLY A 83 3.56 -19.58 16.77
C GLY A 83 2.60 -18.40 16.64
N GLU A 84 1.68 -18.23 17.58
CA GLU A 84 0.72 -17.10 17.60
C GLU A 84 1.39 -15.71 17.59
N GLY A 85 2.63 -15.63 18.09
CA GLY A 85 3.44 -14.42 18.04
C GLY A 85 3.90 -14.01 16.63
N PHE A 86 3.65 -14.81 15.59
CA PHE A 86 4.08 -14.53 14.22
C PHE A 86 3.57 -13.17 13.71
N GLY A 87 2.32 -12.80 14.05
CA GLY A 87 1.73 -11.52 13.65
C GLY A 87 2.26 -10.29 14.40
N ARG A 88 3.11 -10.48 15.42
CA ARG A 88 3.69 -9.39 16.23
C ARG A 88 5.01 -8.88 15.64
N SER A 89 4.97 -8.49 14.37
CA SER A 89 6.09 -7.81 13.74
C SER A 89 6.22 -6.36 14.24
N TRP A 90 7.47 -5.86 14.28
CA TRP A 90 7.73 -4.46 14.62
C TRP A 90 7.15 -3.51 13.55
N TYR A 91 7.30 -3.88 12.28
CA TYR A 91 6.68 -3.20 11.16
C TYR A 91 5.31 -3.81 10.85
N PRO A 92 4.32 -3.06 10.33
CA PRO A 92 2.95 -3.57 10.22
C PRO A 92 2.82 -4.88 9.40
N PRO A 93 2.14 -5.91 9.93
CA PRO A 93 2.04 -7.24 9.31
C PRO A 93 1.19 -7.27 8.04
N PHE A 94 0.40 -6.23 7.78
CA PHE A 94 -0.44 -6.10 6.58
C PHE A 94 0.32 -5.54 5.36
N ASN A 95 1.58 -5.15 5.52
CA ASN A 95 2.44 -4.69 4.43
C ASN A 95 3.19 -5.89 3.82
N SER A 96 2.83 -6.31 2.60
CA SER A 96 3.35 -7.52 1.94
C SER A 96 4.29 -7.26 0.76
N GLY A 97 4.76 -6.02 0.59
CA GLY A 97 5.62 -5.64 -0.53
C GLY A 97 4.88 -5.26 -1.82
N SER A 98 3.57 -5.00 -1.74
CA SER A 98 2.75 -4.64 -2.91
C SER A 98 3.29 -3.43 -3.69
N SER A 99 3.82 -2.39 -3.02
CA SER A 99 4.40 -1.25 -3.75
C SER A 99 5.61 -1.68 -4.58
N ALA A 100 6.53 -2.44 -3.97
CA ALA A 100 7.74 -2.90 -4.65
C ALA A 100 7.39 -3.81 -5.84
N TYR A 101 6.48 -4.77 -5.65
CA TYR A 101 6.00 -5.61 -6.74
C TYR A 101 5.39 -4.77 -7.87
N PHE A 102 4.42 -3.90 -7.55
CA PHE A 102 3.71 -3.11 -8.54
C PHE A 102 4.66 -2.24 -9.37
N THR A 103 5.61 -1.55 -8.72
CA THR A 103 6.55 -0.66 -9.42
C THR A 103 7.57 -1.43 -10.23
N ILE A 104 8.07 -2.57 -9.73
CA ILE A 104 9.00 -3.44 -10.47
C ILE A 104 8.31 -3.99 -11.73
N GLN A 105 7.08 -4.49 -11.61
CA GLN A 105 6.33 -5.00 -12.76
C GLN A 105 6.00 -3.89 -13.78
N ALA A 106 5.77 -2.66 -13.32
CA ALA A 106 5.61 -1.51 -14.18
C ALA A 106 6.92 -1.04 -14.86
N GLY A 107 8.06 -1.69 -14.58
CA GLY A 107 9.36 -1.34 -15.14
C GLY A 107 10.02 -0.11 -14.50
N ALA A 108 9.58 0.30 -13.32
CA ALA A 108 10.19 1.42 -12.59
C ALA A 108 11.57 1.01 -12.03
N GLU A 109 12.52 1.92 -12.13
CA GLU A 109 13.85 1.73 -11.53
C GLU A 109 13.75 1.69 -10.00
N MET A 110 14.44 0.72 -9.40
CA MET A 110 14.53 0.56 -7.96
C MET A 110 15.92 0.96 -7.48
N THR A 111 16.00 1.46 -6.25
CA THR A 111 17.27 1.84 -5.62
C THR A 111 17.35 1.30 -4.20
N CYS A 112 18.58 1.07 -3.72
CA CYS A 112 18.90 0.65 -2.35
C CYS A 112 18.08 -0.56 -1.84
N GLN A 113 17.75 -1.52 -2.69
CA GLN A 113 16.93 -2.69 -2.31
C GLN A 113 17.68 -3.65 -1.38
N GLU A 114 19.00 -3.56 -1.32
CA GLU A 114 19.86 -4.26 -0.38
C GLU A 114 19.78 -3.72 1.06
N VAL A 115 19.31 -2.48 1.21
CA VAL A 115 19.21 -1.83 2.52
C VAL A 115 17.96 -2.34 3.23
N ARG A 116 18.19 -2.99 4.38
CA ARG A 116 17.13 -3.47 5.28
C ARG A 116 17.24 -2.79 6.64
N PHE A 117 16.09 -2.57 7.27
CA PHE A 117 16.03 -2.02 8.63
C PHE A 117 15.84 -3.14 9.65
N ILE A 118 16.69 -3.18 10.68
CA ILE A 118 16.62 -4.13 11.79
C ILE A 118 16.40 -3.34 13.09
N PRO A 119 15.14 -3.25 13.57
CA PRO A 119 14.79 -2.56 14.81
C PRO A 119 15.23 -3.31 16.06
#